data_AF-R5I6R0-F1
#
_entry.id   AF-R5I6R0-F1
#
_cell.length_a   1.000
_cell.length_b   1.000
_cell.length_c   1.000
_cell.angle_alpha   90.00
_cell.angle_beta   90.00
_cell.angle_gamma   90.00
#
_symmetry.space_group_name_H-M   'P 1'
#
loop_
_entity.id
_entity.type
_entity.pdbx_description
1 polymer ?
#
loop_
_entity_poly.entity_id
_entity_poly.type
_entity_poly.pdbx_seq_one_letter_code
_entity_poly.pdbx_strand_id
1 'polypeptide(L)'
;MGRKGIVTEHVGSTSVPGLCAKSVIDILLIVRDSSDENAYVPQLERVGYTMRIREPEWFRHRMLKKHNPEVNLHVFSYGCSEAKRMLDFRDWLRTNEGDRMLYGNTKKALVQREWHYLQDYADAKSDVVREIFSHMECRTPQEKDACEIMPCVIRPWRTEDAEDIAYAMNNRNVLDNLRDGIPFPYTPSDALEYMSFLEKSGQEQIYSFVIDYNGRAVGSISATRQQDIHSRTAEAGYYIAEEFWGLGIGTSALRQLRRYIFSHTDIIRLFAMPFDDNAASCRILENCGFSLEGILRCNAVKNGTVRDMRMYAALSSV
;
A
#
# COMPACT_ATOMS: atom_id res chain seq x y z
N MET A 1 21.73 -26.02 -12.75
CA MET A 1 20.29 -26.38 -12.73
C MET A 1 20.01 -27.20 -11.48
N GLY A 2 19.42 -26.63 -10.44
CA GLY A 2 19.17 -27.31 -9.16
C GLY A 2 17.70 -27.14 -8.72
N ARG A 3 17.05 -28.24 -8.34
CA ARG A 3 15.64 -28.38 -7.93
C ARG A 3 15.26 -27.37 -6.83
N LYS A 4 14.70 -26.20 -7.19
CA LYS A 4 14.00 -25.29 -6.27
C LYS A 4 12.50 -25.48 -6.50
N GLY A 5 11.72 -25.89 -5.49
CA GLY A 5 10.29 -26.06 -5.73
C GLY A 5 9.36 -26.15 -4.53
N ILE A 6 9.87 -26.41 -3.32
CA ILE A 6 9.04 -26.50 -2.10
C ILE A 6 9.82 -25.93 -0.91
N VAL A 7 9.23 -24.99 -0.17
CA VAL A 7 9.75 -24.45 1.10
C VAL A 7 8.69 -24.68 2.18
N THR A 8 9.11 -25.12 3.37
CA THR A 8 8.21 -25.40 4.49
C THR A 8 8.67 -24.64 5.73
N GLU A 9 7.78 -23.86 6.33
CA GLU A 9 8.08 -22.96 7.43
C GLU A 9 7.06 -23.13 8.58
N HIS A 10 7.53 -23.15 9.82
CA HIS A 10 6.64 -23.10 11.00
C HIS A 10 6.22 -21.65 11.24
N VAL A 11 4.91 -21.40 11.25
CA VAL A 11 4.32 -20.07 11.39
C VAL A 11 3.26 -20.05 12.50
N GLY A 12 2.56 -18.93 12.65
CA GLY A 12 1.54 -18.77 13.69
C GLY A 12 2.15 -18.71 15.10
N SER A 13 1.28 -18.74 16.11
CA SER A 13 1.72 -18.43 17.49
C SER A 13 2.63 -19.49 18.11
N THR A 14 2.49 -20.75 17.72
CA THR A 14 3.34 -21.85 18.23
C THR A 14 4.79 -21.74 17.76
N SER A 15 5.05 -20.95 16.71
CA SER A 15 6.39 -20.71 16.19
C SER A 15 7.17 -19.60 16.91
N VAL A 16 6.53 -18.87 17.84
CA VAL A 16 7.11 -17.74 18.56
C VAL A 16 7.38 -18.15 20.02
N PRO A 17 8.66 -18.28 20.44
CA PRO A 17 8.98 -18.60 21.83
C PRO A 17 8.41 -17.57 22.82
N GLY A 18 7.83 -18.08 23.91
CA GLY A 18 7.22 -17.25 24.97
C GLY A 18 5.80 -16.74 24.67
N LEU A 19 5.26 -16.98 23.47
CA LEU A 19 3.91 -16.56 23.11
C LEU A 19 2.87 -17.63 23.47
N CYS A 20 1.75 -17.22 24.10
CA CYS A 20 0.66 -18.15 24.38
C CYS A 20 -0.06 -18.58 23.08
N ALA A 21 -0.18 -19.89 22.90
CA ALA A 21 -0.80 -20.49 21.72
C ALA A 21 -1.78 -21.61 22.11
N LYS A 22 -2.81 -21.81 21.28
CA LYS A 22 -3.60 -23.04 21.33
C LYS A 22 -2.72 -24.20 20.82
N SER A 23 -3.07 -25.43 21.17
CA SER A 23 -2.37 -26.65 20.75
C SER A 23 -2.62 -27.01 19.28
N VAL A 24 -2.50 -26.04 18.37
CA VAL A 24 -2.62 -26.19 16.92
C VAL A 24 -1.38 -25.56 16.29
N ILE A 25 -0.72 -26.30 15.40
CA ILE A 25 0.48 -25.86 14.71
C ILE A 25 0.07 -25.28 13.36
N ASP A 26 0.51 -24.06 13.04
CA ASP A 26 0.33 -23.50 11.70
C ASP A 26 1.63 -23.70 10.90
N ILE A 27 1.54 -24.33 9.73
CA ILE A 27 2.67 -24.56 8.83
C ILE A 27 2.39 -23.84 7.51
N LEU A 28 3.39 -23.17 6.97
CA LEU A 28 3.38 -22.56 5.66
C LEU A 28 4.15 -23.45 4.68
N LEU A 29 3.51 -23.83 3.58
CA LEU A 29 4.08 -24.56 2.47
C LEU A 29 4.07 -23.67 1.23
N ILE A 30 5.25 -23.35 0.70
CA ILE A 30 5.40 -22.56 -0.51
C ILE A 30 5.76 -23.52 -1.65
N VAL A 31 4.88 -23.61 -2.64
CA VAL A 31 5.05 -24.45 -3.83
C VAL A 31 5.23 -23.57 -5.08
N ARG A 32 5.58 -24.16 -6.22
CA ARG A 32 5.70 -23.40 -7.48
C ARG A 32 4.38 -22.74 -7.89
N ASP A 33 3.28 -23.50 -7.86
CA ASP A 33 1.93 -23.03 -8.14
C ASP A 33 0.94 -23.72 -7.19
N SER A 34 0.30 -22.98 -6.29
CA SER A 34 -0.68 -23.51 -5.34
C SER A 34 -2.01 -23.90 -5.99
N SER A 35 -2.25 -23.53 -7.26
CA SER A 35 -3.39 -24.03 -8.00
C SER A 35 -3.15 -25.42 -8.61
N ASP A 36 -1.89 -25.85 -8.76
CA ASP A 36 -1.54 -27.18 -9.27
C ASP A 36 -1.63 -28.22 -8.16
N GLU A 37 -2.85 -28.46 -7.68
CA GLU A 37 -3.14 -29.39 -6.58
C GLU A 37 -2.63 -30.82 -6.87
N ASN A 38 -2.63 -31.24 -8.14
CA ASN A 38 -2.15 -32.56 -8.55
C ASN A 38 -0.66 -32.77 -8.24
N ALA A 39 0.12 -31.69 -8.19
CA ALA A 39 1.55 -31.77 -7.92
C ALA A 39 1.89 -32.07 -6.45
N TYR A 40 1.01 -31.75 -5.49
CA TYR A 40 1.35 -31.81 -4.06
C TYR A 40 0.25 -32.37 -3.14
N VAL A 41 -1.04 -32.24 -3.46
CA VAL A 41 -2.13 -32.69 -2.61
C VAL A 41 -2.12 -34.21 -2.39
N PRO A 42 -1.93 -35.07 -3.41
CA PRO A 42 -1.90 -36.51 -3.20
C PRO A 42 -0.81 -36.98 -2.22
N GLN A 43 0.34 -36.29 -2.20
CA GLN A 43 1.42 -36.58 -1.27
C GLN A 43 1.07 -36.14 0.16
N LEU A 44 0.39 -35.01 0.32
CA LEU A 44 -0.09 -34.52 1.62
C LEU A 44 -1.21 -35.41 2.20
N GLU A 45 -2.12 -35.88 1.36
CA GLU A 45 -3.20 -36.79 1.76
C GLU A 45 -2.66 -38.13 2.29
N ARG A 46 -1.62 -38.69 1.66
CA ARG A 46 -0.96 -39.91 2.14
C ARG A 46 -0.37 -39.79 3.54
N VAL A 47 0.02 -38.58 3.97
CA VAL A 47 0.59 -38.34 5.31
C VAL A 47 -0.44 -37.78 6.31
N GLY A 48 -1.73 -37.83 5.92
CA GLY A 48 -2.88 -37.58 6.80
C GLY A 48 -3.42 -36.14 6.77
N TYR A 49 -3.06 -35.33 5.78
CA TYR A 49 -3.71 -34.04 5.57
C TYR A 49 -4.99 -34.18 4.76
N THR A 50 -6.01 -33.40 5.09
CA THR A 50 -7.24 -33.31 4.31
C THR A 50 -7.45 -31.86 3.86
N MET A 51 -7.77 -31.64 2.59
CA MET A 51 -8.11 -30.30 2.09
C MET A 51 -9.35 -29.74 2.81
N ARG A 52 -9.28 -28.49 3.25
CA ARG A 52 -10.37 -27.79 3.95
C ARG A 52 -10.84 -26.53 3.25
N ILE A 53 -9.92 -25.74 2.71
CA ILE A 53 -10.23 -24.44 2.10
C ILE A 53 -9.56 -24.35 0.73
N ARG A 54 -10.34 -23.87 -0.26
CA ARG A 54 -9.85 -23.43 -1.56
C ARG A 54 -10.32 -21.99 -1.79
N GLU A 55 -9.38 -21.07 -1.88
CA GLU A 55 -9.68 -19.67 -2.14
C GLU A 55 -8.94 -19.23 -3.41
N PRO A 56 -9.52 -19.50 -4.60
CA PRO A 56 -8.89 -19.14 -5.87
C PRO A 56 -8.67 -17.63 -5.99
N GLU A 57 -9.62 -16.84 -5.48
CA GLU A 57 -9.62 -15.37 -5.53
C GLU A 57 -8.72 -14.72 -4.47
N TRP A 58 -8.33 -15.46 -3.43
CA TRP A 58 -7.45 -14.95 -2.36
C TRP A 58 -6.09 -15.63 -2.44
N PHE A 59 -5.19 -15.03 -3.22
CA PHE A 59 -3.82 -15.51 -3.46
C PHE A 59 -3.71 -16.97 -3.91
N ARG A 60 -4.80 -17.55 -4.45
CA ARG A 60 -4.91 -18.98 -4.77
C ARG A 60 -4.57 -19.86 -3.57
N HIS A 61 -4.93 -19.42 -2.37
CA HIS A 61 -4.63 -20.12 -1.13
C HIS A 61 -5.29 -21.50 -1.07
N ARG A 62 -4.57 -22.46 -0.49
CA ARG A 62 -5.13 -23.73 -0.03
C ARG A 62 -4.83 -23.94 1.44
N MET A 63 -5.81 -24.45 2.16
CA MET A 63 -5.60 -24.86 3.55
C MET A 63 -5.96 -26.33 3.72
N LEU A 64 -5.01 -27.11 4.18
CA LEU A 64 -5.20 -28.49 4.57
C LEU A 64 -5.10 -28.63 6.10
N LYS A 65 -5.77 -29.62 6.66
CA LYS A 65 -5.68 -29.94 8.08
C LYS A 65 -5.19 -31.34 8.33
N LYS A 66 -4.42 -31.53 9.39
CA LYS A 66 -4.11 -32.83 9.95
C LYS A 66 -4.66 -32.89 11.37
N HIS A 67 -5.30 -34.00 11.71
CA HIS A 67 -5.79 -34.30 13.05
C HIS A 67 -4.82 -35.31 13.66
N ASN A 68 -4.13 -34.92 14.74
CA ASN A 68 -3.05 -35.65 15.42
C ASN A 68 -1.65 -35.66 14.73
N PRO A 69 -0.77 -34.70 15.06
CA PRO A 69 -1.05 -33.49 15.83
C PRO A 69 -2.02 -32.57 15.06
N GLU A 70 -2.71 -31.67 15.76
CA GLU A 70 -3.53 -30.65 15.11
C GLU A 70 -2.63 -29.68 14.33
N VAL A 71 -2.74 -29.70 13.00
CA VAL A 71 -1.96 -28.84 12.11
C VAL A 71 -2.86 -28.16 11.09
N ASN A 72 -2.71 -26.85 10.95
CA ASN A 72 -3.18 -26.08 9.80
C ASN A 72 -2.02 -25.92 8.82
N LEU A 73 -2.17 -26.42 7.59
CA LEU A 73 -1.17 -26.28 6.53
C LEU A 73 -1.68 -25.29 5.49
N HIS A 74 -1.07 -24.11 5.46
CA HIS A 74 -1.33 -23.06 4.49
C HIS A 74 -0.42 -23.24 3.28
N VAL A 75 -0.99 -23.29 2.08
CA VAL A 75 -0.24 -23.47 0.83
C VAL A 75 -0.40 -22.26 -0.07
N PHE A 76 0.73 -21.69 -0.51
CA PHE A 76 0.79 -20.55 -1.41
C PHE A 76 1.85 -20.76 -2.51
N SER A 77 1.69 -20.07 -3.63
CA SER A 77 2.70 -20.02 -4.69
C SER A 77 3.95 -19.27 -4.24
N TYR A 78 5.08 -19.62 -4.84
CA TYR A 78 6.35 -18.91 -4.67
C TYR A 78 6.19 -17.42 -5.02
N GLY A 79 6.72 -16.55 -4.14
CA GLY A 79 6.60 -15.10 -4.29
C GLY A 79 5.28 -14.50 -3.80
N CYS A 80 4.38 -15.31 -3.21
CA CYS A 80 3.13 -14.80 -2.63
C CYS A 80 3.39 -13.80 -1.49
N SER A 81 2.79 -12.62 -1.58
CA SER A 81 2.89 -11.57 -0.56
C SER A 81 2.31 -11.98 0.78
N GLU A 82 1.25 -12.79 0.81
CA GLU A 82 0.65 -13.27 2.05
C GLU A 82 1.58 -14.27 2.78
N ALA A 83 2.25 -15.16 2.04
CA ALA A 83 3.25 -16.05 2.61
C ALA A 83 4.40 -15.25 3.26
N LYS A 84 4.87 -14.19 2.60
CA LYS A 84 5.85 -13.25 3.17
C LYS A 84 5.31 -12.55 4.41
N ARG A 85 4.07 -12.04 4.37
CA ARG A 85 3.40 -11.38 5.50
C ARG A 85 3.35 -12.28 6.74
N MET A 86 3.06 -13.57 6.59
CA MET A 86 3.06 -14.54 7.70
C MET A 86 4.45 -14.74 8.31
N LEU A 87 5.50 -14.80 7.49
CA LEU A 87 6.89 -14.95 7.93
C LEU A 87 7.39 -13.70 8.65
N ASP A 88 7.16 -12.52 8.06
CA ASP A 88 7.57 -11.24 8.62
C ASP A 88 6.92 -11.02 10.00
N PHE A 89 5.62 -11.34 10.12
CA PHE A 89 4.89 -11.23 11.39
C PHE A 89 5.47 -12.16 12.47
N ARG A 90 5.74 -13.43 12.12
CA ARG A 90 6.38 -14.39 13.02
C ARG A 90 7.73 -13.88 13.51
N ASP A 91 8.59 -13.48 12.58
CA ASP A 91 9.97 -13.13 12.89
C ASP A 91 10.06 -11.80 13.66
N TRP A 92 9.11 -10.88 13.42
CA TRP A 92 8.91 -9.71 14.26
C TRP A 92 8.60 -10.09 15.70
N LEU A 93 7.58 -10.92 15.95
CA LEU A 93 7.19 -11.31 17.30
C LEU A 93 8.27 -12.13 18.03
N ARG A 94 9.19 -12.76 17.30
CA ARG A 94 10.36 -13.43 17.92
C ARG A 94 11.39 -12.44 18.47
N THR A 95 11.46 -11.24 17.91
CA THR A 95 12.51 -10.25 18.22
C THR A 95 11.98 -9.03 18.96
N ASN A 96 10.68 -8.72 18.86
CA ASN A 96 10.04 -7.61 19.54
C ASN A 96 9.18 -8.12 20.72
N GLU A 97 9.72 -7.98 21.93
CA GLU A 97 9.04 -8.41 23.15
C GLU A 97 7.75 -7.64 23.44
N GLY A 98 7.73 -6.32 23.17
CA GLY A 98 6.56 -5.47 23.41
C GLY A 98 5.36 -5.93 22.59
N ASP A 99 5.55 -6.12 21.29
CA ASP A 99 4.49 -6.57 20.38
C ASP A 99 4.12 -8.03 20.60
N ARG A 100 5.08 -8.88 20.98
CA ARG A 100 4.79 -10.25 21.42
C ARG A 100 3.86 -10.26 22.64
N MET A 101 4.13 -9.42 23.62
CA MET A 101 3.30 -9.28 24.83
C MET A 101 1.93 -8.70 24.50
N LEU A 102 1.86 -7.65 23.68
CA LEU A 102 0.61 -7.07 23.18
C LEU A 102 -0.25 -8.14 22.50
N TYR A 103 0.31 -8.86 21.52
CA TYR A 103 -0.38 -9.91 20.79
C TYR A 103 -0.88 -11.04 21.71
N GLY A 104 -0.02 -11.50 22.63
CA GLY A 104 -0.36 -12.53 23.60
C GLY A 104 -1.47 -12.12 24.57
N ASN A 105 -1.37 -10.90 25.12
CA ASN A 105 -2.35 -10.35 26.06
C ASN A 105 -3.70 -10.12 25.39
N THR A 106 -3.71 -9.55 24.18
CA THR A 106 -4.95 -9.39 23.41
C THR A 106 -5.61 -10.74 23.15
N LYS A 107 -4.86 -11.77 22.71
CA LYS A 107 -5.42 -13.11 22.54
C LYS A 107 -6.01 -13.69 23.82
N LYS A 108 -5.36 -13.51 24.97
CA LYS A 108 -5.89 -13.95 26.28
C LYS A 108 -7.19 -13.21 26.63
N ALA A 109 -7.20 -11.89 26.45
CA ALA A 109 -8.38 -11.06 26.71
C ALA A 109 -9.55 -11.43 25.79
N LEU A 110 -9.30 -11.70 24.50
CA LEU A 110 -10.32 -12.10 23.54
C LEU A 110 -10.94 -13.46 23.89
N VAL A 111 -10.18 -14.40 24.48
CA VAL A 111 -10.72 -15.70 24.92
C VAL A 111 -11.63 -15.58 26.15
N GLN A 112 -11.45 -14.54 26.98
CA GLN A 112 -12.26 -14.30 28.18
C GLN A 112 -13.57 -13.56 27.91
N ARG A 113 -13.78 -13.06 26.69
CA ARG A 113 -15.00 -12.36 26.29
C ARG A 113 -16.04 -13.34 25.75
N GLU A 114 -17.31 -13.09 26.05
CA GLU A 114 -18.41 -13.73 25.33
C GLU A 114 -18.59 -13.04 23.98
N TRP A 115 -18.63 -13.84 22.93
CA TRP A 115 -18.84 -13.37 21.56
C TRP A 115 -20.18 -13.86 21.07
N HIS A 116 -21.04 -12.93 20.66
CA HIS A 116 -22.32 -13.29 20.07
C HIS A 116 -22.15 -13.82 18.64
N TYR A 117 -21.14 -13.31 17.92
CA TYR A 117 -20.78 -13.76 16.57
C TYR A 117 -19.28 -14.11 16.46
N LEU A 118 -18.98 -15.16 15.71
CA LEU A 118 -17.59 -15.59 15.45
C LEU A 118 -16.79 -14.54 14.65
N GLN A 119 -17.49 -13.71 13.88
CA GLN A 119 -16.91 -12.64 13.08
C GLN A 119 -16.30 -11.53 13.96
N ASP A 120 -16.99 -11.12 15.03
CA ASP A 120 -16.50 -10.08 15.94
C ASP A 120 -15.18 -10.49 16.63
N TYR A 121 -15.05 -11.78 16.95
CA TYR A 121 -13.79 -12.35 17.46
C TYR A 121 -12.68 -12.32 16.40
N ALA A 122 -13.01 -12.59 15.13
CA ALA A 122 -12.06 -12.55 14.03
C ALA A 122 -11.60 -11.11 13.72
N ASP A 123 -12.51 -10.14 13.79
CA ASP A 123 -12.25 -8.73 13.55
C ASP A 123 -11.38 -8.13 14.66
N ALA A 124 -11.71 -8.38 15.92
CA ALA A 124 -10.91 -7.92 17.06
C ALA A 124 -9.50 -8.53 17.07
N LYS A 125 -9.34 -9.76 16.57
CA LYS A 125 -8.02 -10.37 16.35
C LYS A 125 -7.28 -9.73 15.17
N SER A 126 -7.99 -9.25 14.16
CA SER A 126 -7.42 -8.58 12.99
C SER A 126 -6.90 -7.18 13.35
N ASP A 127 -7.54 -6.47 14.28
CA ASP A 127 -7.11 -5.13 14.70
C ASP A 127 -5.72 -5.12 15.34
N VAL A 128 -5.45 -6.01 16.30
CA VAL A 128 -4.12 -6.10 16.92
C VAL A 128 -3.04 -6.55 15.93
N VAL A 129 -3.40 -7.36 14.94
CA VAL A 129 -2.47 -7.73 13.87
C VAL A 129 -2.14 -6.51 13.03
N ARG A 130 -3.14 -5.68 12.66
CA ARG A 130 -2.92 -4.42 11.92
C ARG A 130 -2.08 -3.44 12.73
N GLU A 131 -2.32 -3.32 14.04
CA GLU A 131 -1.52 -2.47 14.95
C GLU A 131 -0.06 -2.92 15.00
N ILE A 132 0.20 -4.22 15.15
CA ILE A 132 1.58 -4.73 15.16
C ILE A 132 2.25 -4.53 13.80
N PHE A 133 1.51 -4.69 12.69
CA PHE A 133 2.05 -4.33 11.39
C PHE A 133 2.37 -2.83 11.29
N SER A 134 1.59 -1.94 11.90
CA SER A 134 1.93 -0.52 11.98
C SER A 134 3.20 -0.26 12.81
N HIS A 135 3.46 -1.07 13.85
CA HIS A 135 4.71 -1.01 14.62
C HIS A 135 5.92 -1.54 13.84
N MET A 136 5.75 -2.64 13.10
CA MET A 136 6.73 -3.13 12.12
C MET A 136 7.05 -2.05 11.10
N GLU A 137 6.04 -1.27 10.73
CA GLU A 137 6.10 -0.15 9.81
C GLU A 137 6.72 1.13 10.40
N CYS A 138 6.87 1.23 11.73
CA CYS A 138 7.43 2.37 12.46
C CYS A 138 8.95 2.28 12.71
N ARG A 139 9.64 1.24 12.21
CA ARG A 139 11.12 1.27 12.15
C ARG A 139 11.58 2.20 11.03
N THR A 140 12.31 3.23 11.45
CA THR A 140 13.14 4.22 10.72
C THR A 140 12.87 4.41 9.21
N PRO A 141 12.53 5.64 8.75
CA PRO A 141 12.22 5.98 7.34
C PRO A 141 13.23 5.53 6.27
N GLN A 142 14.47 5.23 6.68
CA GLN A 142 15.60 4.89 5.82
C GLN A 142 15.65 3.43 5.35
N GLU A 143 15.03 2.46 6.03
CA GLU A 143 15.11 1.03 5.62
C GLU A 143 13.86 0.52 4.87
N LYS A 144 12.72 1.21 5.03
CA LYS A 144 11.47 0.90 4.33
C LYS A 144 11.52 1.05 2.81
N ASP A 145 12.55 1.69 2.28
CA ASP A 145 12.64 2.02 0.87
C ASP A 145 13.27 0.95 -0.01
N ALA A 146 14.06 0.07 0.60
CA ALA A 146 14.91 -0.84 -0.16
C ALA A 146 14.23 -2.17 -0.53
N CYS A 147 13.01 -2.44 -0.02
CA CYS A 147 12.43 -3.79 -0.09
C CYS A 147 10.96 -3.86 -0.57
N GLU A 148 10.31 -2.71 -0.84
CA GLU A 148 9.01 -2.68 -1.54
C GLU A 148 9.29 -2.66 -3.05
N ILE A 149 8.73 -3.61 -3.80
CA ILE A 149 8.76 -3.51 -5.27
C ILE A 149 7.88 -2.31 -5.62
N MET A 150 8.52 -1.16 -5.83
CA MET A 150 7.85 0.03 -6.33
C MET A 150 7.43 -0.25 -7.78
N PRO A 151 6.13 -0.35 -8.09
CA PRO A 151 5.68 -0.63 -9.45
C PRO A 151 6.15 0.45 -10.44
N CYS A 152 6.35 1.68 -9.97
CA CYS A 152 6.75 2.83 -10.77
C CYS A 152 7.93 3.58 -10.14
N VAL A 153 8.55 4.48 -10.91
CA VAL A 153 9.56 5.43 -10.43
C VAL A 153 9.10 6.85 -10.72
N ILE A 154 9.25 7.78 -9.77
CA ILE A 154 9.09 9.21 -10.07
C ILE A 154 10.43 9.75 -10.57
N ARG A 155 10.41 10.49 -11.69
CA ARG A 155 11.63 11.01 -12.31
C ARG A 155 11.43 12.41 -12.89
N PRO A 156 12.51 13.16 -13.17
CA PRO A 156 12.41 14.43 -13.89
C PRO A 156 11.70 14.26 -15.25
N TRP A 157 11.05 15.35 -15.67
CA TRP A 157 10.39 15.47 -16.96
C TRP A 157 11.38 15.37 -18.12
N ARG A 158 10.96 14.74 -19.21
CA ARG A 158 11.66 14.69 -20.50
C ARG A 158 10.71 15.18 -21.58
N THR A 159 11.26 15.77 -22.64
CA THR A 159 10.47 16.25 -23.77
C THR A 159 9.66 15.14 -24.45
N GLU A 160 10.19 13.91 -24.43
CA GLU A 160 9.54 12.70 -24.96
C GLU A 160 8.28 12.30 -24.19
N ASP A 161 8.12 12.73 -22.94
CA ASP A 161 6.94 12.41 -22.12
C ASP A 161 5.69 13.17 -22.57
N ALA A 162 5.85 14.23 -23.38
CA ALA A 162 4.78 15.16 -23.73
C ALA A 162 3.59 14.47 -24.44
N GLU A 163 3.85 13.50 -25.30
CA GLU A 163 2.79 12.76 -26.00
C GLU A 163 1.99 11.86 -25.06
N ASP A 164 2.67 11.09 -24.23
CA ASP A 164 2.04 10.21 -23.24
C ASP A 164 1.23 11.00 -22.20
N ILE A 165 1.79 12.12 -21.74
CA ILE A 165 1.11 13.03 -20.81
C ILE A 165 -0.14 13.64 -21.43
N ALA A 166 -0.05 14.11 -22.69
CA ALA A 166 -1.20 14.63 -23.41
C ALA A 166 -2.28 13.56 -23.61
N TYR A 167 -1.89 12.32 -23.92
CA TYR A 167 -2.81 11.20 -24.00
C TYR A 167 -3.53 10.96 -22.67
N ALA A 168 -2.78 10.86 -21.55
CA ALA A 168 -3.33 10.65 -20.22
C ALA A 168 -4.31 11.75 -19.79
N MET A 169 -4.00 13.00 -20.14
CA MET A 169 -4.77 14.19 -19.74
C MET A 169 -6.04 14.41 -20.57
N ASN A 170 -6.11 13.87 -21.78
CA ASN A 170 -7.32 13.91 -22.61
C ASN A 170 -8.37 12.85 -22.19
N ASN A 171 -8.50 12.62 -20.89
CA ASN A 171 -9.46 11.71 -20.31
C ASN A 171 -10.29 12.42 -19.23
N ARG A 172 -11.62 12.44 -19.38
CA ARG A 172 -12.54 13.08 -18.43
C ARG A 172 -12.51 12.45 -17.05
N ASN A 173 -12.32 11.13 -16.96
CA ASN A 173 -12.21 10.43 -15.68
C ASN A 173 -10.99 10.92 -14.87
N VAL A 174 -9.94 11.39 -15.56
CA VAL A 174 -8.78 12.05 -14.96
C VAL A 174 -9.09 13.53 -14.69
N LEU A 175 -9.42 14.32 -15.72
CA LEU A 175 -9.53 15.78 -15.65
C LEU A 175 -10.62 16.26 -14.68
N ASP A 176 -11.73 15.54 -14.55
CA ASP A 176 -12.85 15.93 -13.70
C ASP A 176 -12.49 15.88 -12.20
N ASN A 177 -11.33 15.31 -11.86
CA ASN A 177 -10.76 15.30 -10.52
C ASN A 177 -9.59 16.30 -10.33
N LEU A 178 -9.22 17.04 -11.37
CA LEU A 178 -8.12 18.01 -11.35
C LEU A 178 -8.62 19.45 -11.27
N ARG A 179 -7.69 20.38 -11.02
CA ARG A 179 -7.97 21.83 -11.01
C ARG A 179 -8.32 22.32 -12.43
N ASP A 180 -9.14 23.36 -12.53
CA ASP A 180 -9.60 23.92 -13.81
C ASP A 180 -8.52 24.71 -14.58
N GLY A 181 -7.33 24.91 -14.00
CA GLY A 181 -6.20 25.58 -14.66
C GLY A 181 -5.51 24.74 -15.75
N ILE A 182 -6.04 23.55 -16.05
CA ILE A 182 -5.47 22.62 -17.03
C ILE A 182 -6.27 22.73 -18.34
N PRO A 183 -5.60 22.99 -19.49
CA PRO A 183 -6.25 23.00 -20.80
C PRO A 183 -6.96 21.68 -21.13
N PHE A 184 -8.10 21.78 -21.83
CA PHE A 184 -8.78 20.63 -22.42
C PHE A 184 -9.37 20.98 -23.79
N PRO A 185 -8.97 20.29 -24.88
CA PRO A 185 -8.01 19.19 -24.91
C PRO A 185 -6.59 19.63 -24.51
N TYR A 186 -5.84 18.71 -23.90
CA TYR A 186 -4.45 18.96 -23.50
C TYR A 186 -3.50 18.49 -24.60
N THR A 187 -2.56 19.32 -25.03
CA THR A 187 -1.66 19.03 -26.15
C THR A 187 -0.24 18.75 -25.69
N PRO A 188 0.62 18.12 -26.51
CA PRO A 188 2.04 18.01 -26.20
C PRO A 188 2.72 19.37 -25.99
N SER A 189 2.26 20.41 -26.68
CA SER A 189 2.75 21.79 -26.46
C SER A 189 2.45 22.29 -25.05
N ASP A 190 1.27 21.99 -24.50
CA ASP A 190 0.92 22.35 -23.13
C ASP A 190 1.85 21.68 -22.10
N ALA A 191 2.29 20.43 -22.37
CA ALA A 191 3.28 19.74 -21.53
C ALA A 191 4.66 20.44 -21.57
N LEU A 192 5.11 20.84 -22.77
CA LEU A 192 6.38 21.54 -22.96
C LEU A 192 6.36 22.95 -22.34
N GLU A 193 5.22 23.65 -22.42
CA GLU A 193 5.00 24.92 -21.74
C GLU A 193 5.04 24.76 -20.22
N TYR A 194 4.43 23.69 -19.69
CA TYR A 194 4.50 23.36 -18.27
C TYR A 194 5.95 23.07 -17.82
N MET A 195 6.73 22.32 -18.60
CA MET A 195 8.17 22.12 -18.32
C MET A 195 8.94 23.46 -18.28
N SER A 196 8.69 24.33 -19.26
CA SER A 196 9.31 25.67 -19.32
C SER A 196 8.90 26.55 -18.12
N PHE A 197 7.68 26.39 -17.63
CA PHE A 197 7.20 27.05 -16.42
C PHE A 197 7.89 26.51 -15.16
N LEU A 198 8.12 25.20 -15.05
CA LEU A 198 8.84 24.59 -13.92
C LEU A 198 10.28 25.12 -13.83
N GLU A 199 10.98 25.24 -14.97
CA GLU A 199 12.34 25.78 -15.02
C GLU A 199 12.40 27.23 -14.53
N LYS A 200 11.41 28.06 -14.90
CA LYS A 200 11.32 29.47 -14.49
C LYS A 200 10.91 29.66 -13.04
N SER A 201 10.06 28.78 -12.50
CA SER A 201 9.50 28.91 -11.15
C SER A 201 10.53 28.66 -10.03
N GLY A 202 11.71 28.15 -10.37
CA GLY A 202 12.76 27.78 -9.43
C GLY A 202 12.51 26.43 -8.76
N GLN A 203 13.58 25.66 -8.55
CA GLN A 203 13.54 24.27 -8.07
C GLN A 203 12.96 24.10 -6.65
N GLU A 204 12.71 25.19 -5.93
CA GLU A 204 12.25 25.15 -4.54
C GLU A 204 10.73 25.43 -4.37
N GLN A 205 10.07 25.92 -5.42
CA GLN A 205 8.65 26.31 -5.39
C GLN A 205 7.72 25.17 -5.81
N ILE A 206 8.08 24.41 -6.84
CA ILE A 206 7.30 23.27 -7.34
C ILE A 206 8.23 22.08 -7.57
N TYR A 207 8.03 21.02 -6.79
CA TYR A 207 8.71 19.75 -6.97
C TYR A 207 7.84 18.86 -7.85
N SER A 208 8.11 18.82 -9.16
CA SER A 208 7.27 18.11 -10.14
C SER A 208 8.03 16.99 -10.83
N PHE A 209 7.38 15.83 -10.93
CA PHE A 209 7.95 14.60 -11.49
C PHE A 209 6.96 13.91 -12.41
N VAL A 210 7.50 13.21 -13.41
CA VAL A 210 6.77 12.22 -14.20
C VAL A 210 6.71 10.91 -13.42
N ILE A 211 5.55 10.24 -13.45
CA ILE A 211 5.38 8.88 -12.97
C ILE A 211 5.72 7.94 -14.12
N ASP A 212 6.84 7.23 -14.03
CA ASP A 212 7.30 6.26 -15.02
C ASP A 212 6.93 4.84 -14.60
N TYR A 213 6.21 4.13 -15.47
CA TYR A 213 5.90 2.72 -15.32
C TYR A 213 6.44 1.95 -16.53
N ASN A 214 7.47 1.12 -16.30
CA ASN A 214 8.12 0.31 -17.33
C ASN A 214 8.65 1.12 -18.54
N GLY A 215 9.18 2.32 -18.30
CA GLY A 215 9.77 3.20 -19.31
C GLY A 215 8.76 4.11 -20.01
N ARG A 216 7.49 4.10 -19.58
CA ARG A 216 6.42 4.93 -20.14
C ARG A 216 5.95 5.97 -19.13
N ALA A 217 5.72 7.20 -19.57
CA ALA A 217 5.10 8.22 -18.74
C ALA A 217 3.61 7.90 -18.56
N VAL A 218 3.17 7.62 -17.33
CA VAL A 218 1.78 7.24 -17.05
C VAL A 218 1.04 8.26 -16.22
N GLY A 219 1.65 9.41 -15.95
CA GLY A 219 1.06 10.47 -15.16
C GLY A 219 2.11 11.43 -14.61
N SER A 220 1.66 12.34 -13.76
CA SER A 220 2.52 13.31 -13.08
C SER A 220 2.15 13.41 -11.61
N ILE A 221 3.15 13.71 -10.80
CA ILE A 221 3.02 13.96 -9.37
C ILE A 221 3.87 15.16 -8.98
N SER A 222 3.32 16.03 -8.15
CA SER A 222 4.01 17.23 -7.70
C SER A 222 3.70 17.60 -6.26
N ALA A 223 4.58 18.40 -5.67
CA ALA A 223 4.34 19.14 -4.44
C ALA A 223 4.58 20.63 -4.70
N THR A 224 3.58 21.47 -4.44
CA THR A 224 3.64 22.92 -4.63
C THR A 224 3.76 23.60 -3.27
N ARG A 225 4.89 24.28 -3.04
CA ARG A 225 5.16 25.03 -1.81
C ARG A 225 4.19 26.19 -1.67
N GLN A 226 3.62 26.34 -0.47
CA GLN A 226 2.75 27.47 -0.13
C GLN A 226 3.60 28.68 0.25
N GLN A 227 3.02 29.87 0.24
CA GLN A 227 3.76 31.12 0.46
C GLN A 227 3.60 31.64 1.89
N ASP A 228 4.34 32.71 2.22
CA ASP A 228 4.21 33.47 3.47
C ASP A 228 4.32 32.60 4.74
N ILE A 229 3.38 32.71 5.67
CA ILE A 229 3.33 31.92 6.91
C ILE A 229 3.19 30.41 6.68
N HIS A 230 2.86 30.00 5.45
CA HIS A 230 2.78 28.61 5.02
C HIS A 230 4.00 28.16 4.20
N SER A 231 5.08 28.94 4.18
CA SER A 231 6.32 28.66 3.44
C SER A 231 6.91 27.26 3.66
N ARG A 232 6.66 26.61 4.81
CA ARG A 232 7.10 25.22 5.11
C ARG A 232 6.01 24.16 4.89
N THR A 233 4.95 24.51 4.17
CA THR A 233 3.84 23.63 3.81
C THR A 233 3.79 23.47 2.29
N ALA A 234 3.48 22.28 1.80
CA ALA A 234 3.28 22.03 0.38
C ALA A 234 1.99 21.25 0.11
N GLU A 235 1.34 21.52 -1.02
CA GLU A 235 0.18 20.76 -1.51
C GLU A 235 0.67 19.69 -2.50
N ALA A 236 0.32 18.43 -2.26
CA ALA A 236 0.54 17.33 -3.20
C ALA A 236 -0.60 17.27 -4.21
N GLY A 237 -0.25 17.11 -5.48
CA GLY A 237 -1.19 16.85 -6.58
C GLY A 237 -0.65 15.74 -7.48
N TYR A 238 -1.53 14.89 -8.00
CA TYR A 238 -1.15 13.83 -8.93
C TYR A 238 -2.31 13.38 -9.79
N TYR A 239 -1.97 12.79 -10.93
CA TYR A 239 -2.88 11.99 -11.73
C TYR A 239 -2.12 10.84 -12.38
N ILE A 240 -2.88 9.81 -12.74
CA ILE A 240 -2.40 8.62 -13.46
C ILE A 240 -3.39 8.36 -14.58
N ALA A 241 -2.90 7.97 -15.76
CA ALA A 241 -3.76 7.58 -16.87
C ALA A 241 -4.63 6.39 -16.45
N GLU A 242 -5.89 6.41 -16.87
CA GLU A 242 -6.94 5.51 -16.38
C GLU A 242 -6.59 4.03 -16.56
N GLU A 243 -5.92 3.67 -17.65
CA GLU A 243 -5.54 2.28 -17.95
C GLU A 243 -4.53 1.69 -16.96
N PHE A 244 -3.92 2.51 -16.10
CA PHE A 244 -2.97 2.10 -15.07
C PHE A 244 -3.54 2.15 -13.64
N TRP A 245 -4.83 2.43 -13.49
CA TRP A 245 -5.49 2.41 -12.18
C TRP A 245 -5.54 1.00 -11.59
N GLY A 246 -5.56 0.90 -10.25
CA GLY A 246 -5.61 -0.39 -9.54
C GLY A 246 -4.27 -1.15 -9.47
N LEU A 247 -3.22 -0.69 -10.14
CA LEU A 247 -1.89 -1.34 -10.15
C LEU A 247 -0.97 -0.90 -8.99
N GLY A 248 -1.47 -0.11 -8.04
CA GLY A 248 -0.67 0.41 -6.91
C GLY A 248 0.28 1.56 -7.27
N ILE A 249 0.27 2.06 -8.51
CA ILE A 249 1.16 3.11 -9.01
C ILE A 249 1.02 4.42 -8.20
N GLY A 250 -0.21 4.86 -7.88
CA GLY A 250 -0.43 6.10 -7.13
C GLY A 250 0.13 6.06 -5.72
N THR A 251 -0.04 4.93 -5.01
CA THR A 251 0.57 4.72 -3.70
C THR A 251 2.09 4.71 -3.79
N SER A 252 2.65 4.05 -4.81
CA SER A 252 4.10 4.02 -5.05
C SER A 252 4.67 5.42 -5.32
N ALA A 253 4.06 6.18 -6.22
CA ALA A 253 4.49 7.52 -6.58
C ALA A 253 4.39 8.49 -5.40
N LEU A 254 3.29 8.47 -4.65
CA LEU A 254 3.10 9.36 -3.52
C LEU A 254 4.04 9.05 -2.34
N ARG A 255 4.37 7.78 -2.10
CA ARG A 255 5.41 7.41 -1.12
C ARG A 255 6.79 7.96 -1.51
N GLN A 256 7.15 7.84 -2.79
CA GLN A 256 8.40 8.40 -3.32
C GLN A 256 8.42 9.92 -3.17
N LEU A 257 7.35 10.62 -3.57
CA LEU A 257 7.24 12.08 -3.43
C LEU A 257 7.37 12.49 -1.97
N ARG A 258 6.58 11.88 -1.08
CA ARG A 258 6.60 12.18 0.37
C ARG A 258 8.01 12.04 0.93
N ARG A 259 8.71 10.95 0.62
CA ARG A 259 10.09 10.77 1.08
C ARG A 259 11.03 11.81 0.50
N TYR A 260 10.94 12.06 -0.81
CA TYR A 260 11.77 13.06 -1.47
C TYR A 260 11.63 14.41 -0.77
N ILE A 261 10.39 14.88 -0.57
CA ILE A 261 10.09 16.16 0.06
C ILE A 261 10.65 16.23 1.49
N PHE A 262 10.35 15.27 2.36
CA PHE A 262 10.83 15.35 3.75
C PHE A 262 12.33 15.09 3.92
N SER A 263 12.99 14.46 2.94
CA SER A 263 14.43 14.16 3.04
C SER A 263 15.31 15.24 2.39
N HIS A 264 14.78 16.04 1.47
CA HIS A 264 15.57 16.98 0.66
C HIS A 264 15.12 18.44 0.78
N THR A 265 14.07 18.73 1.55
CA THR A 265 13.53 20.08 1.69
C THR A 265 13.27 20.41 3.16
N ASP A 266 13.00 21.68 3.45
CA ASP A 266 12.59 22.16 4.77
C ASP A 266 11.07 22.09 5.02
N ILE A 267 10.30 21.51 4.09
CA ILE A 267 8.85 21.31 4.20
C ILE A 267 8.56 20.40 5.39
N ILE A 268 7.73 20.88 6.32
CA ILE A 268 7.32 20.12 7.51
C ILE A 268 5.96 19.47 7.35
N ARG A 269 5.18 19.91 6.35
CA ARG A 269 3.81 19.49 6.13
C ARG A 269 3.52 19.34 4.65
N LEU A 270 3.09 18.15 4.26
CA LEU A 270 2.57 17.86 2.93
C LEU A 270 1.08 17.56 3.07
N PHE A 271 0.22 18.32 2.39
CA PHE A 271 -1.23 18.11 2.45
C PHE A 271 -1.80 17.85 1.06
N ALA A 272 -3.00 17.28 0.98
CA ALA A 272 -3.73 17.12 -0.27
C ALA A 272 -5.23 17.29 -0.03
N MET A 273 -5.94 17.74 -1.05
CA MET A 273 -7.39 17.92 -1.02
C MET A 273 -8.07 17.22 -2.19
N PRO A 274 -8.39 15.92 -2.11
CA PRO A 274 -9.29 15.29 -3.07
C PRO A 274 -10.75 15.71 -2.83
N PHE A 275 -11.59 15.58 -3.85
CA PHE A 275 -13.04 15.57 -3.67
C PHE A 275 -13.45 14.41 -2.75
N ASP A 276 -14.46 14.61 -1.90
CA ASP A 276 -14.89 13.62 -0.90
C ASP A 276 -15.28 12.27 -1.51
N ASP A 277 -15.89 12.30 -2.70
CA ASP A 277 -16.32 11.14 -3.47
C ASP A 277 -15.21 10.52 -4.34
N ASN A 278 -14.01 11.11 -4.39
CA ASN A 278 -12.84 10.49 -5.03
C ASN A 278 -12.20 9.47 -4.09
N ALA A 279 -12.88 8.35 -3.89
CA ALA A 279 -12.48 7.28 -2.99
C ALA A 279 -11.10 6.69 -3.31
N ALA A 280 -10.70 6.69 -4.58
CA ALA A 280 -9.38 6.21 -5.01
C ALA A 280 -8.26 7.10 -4.47
N SER A 281 -8.38 8.42 -4.64
CA SER A 281 -7.38 9.37 -4.14
C SER A 281 -7.32 9.37 -2.61
N CYS A 282 -8.47 9.35 -1.94
CA CYS A 282 -8.55 9.24 -0.48
C CYS A 282 -7.80 7.99 0.04
N ARG A 283 -8.04 6.83 -0.58
CA ARG A 283 -7.36 5.58 -0.20
C ARG A 283 -5.85 5.63 -0.46
N ILE A 284 -5.41 6.26 -1.55
CA ILE A 284 -3.98 6.45 -1.83
C ILE A 284 -3.33 7.26 -0.71
N LEU A 285 -3.95 8.36 -0.28
CA LEU A 285 -3.45 9.22 0.80
C LEU A 285 -3.34 8.47 2.12
N GLU A 286 -4.39 7.74 2.51
CA GLU A 286 -4.42 6.92 3.72
C GLU A 286 -3.30 5.86 3.70
N ASN A 287 -3.14 5.14 2.59
CA ASN A 287 -2.09 4.13 2.39
C ASN A 287 -0.67 4.72 2.37
N CYS A 288 -0.52 6.04 2.20
CA CYS A 288 0.73 6.76 2.22
C CYS A 288 1.02 7.46 3.56
N GLY A 289 0.20 7.18 4.58
CA GLY A 289 0.40 7.72 5.93
C GLY A 289 -0.05 9.17 6.08
N PHE A 290 -0.98 9.63 5.25
CA PHE A 290 -1.67 10.89 5.48
C PHE A 290 -2.87 10.66 6.41
N SER A 291 -3.06 11.56 7.36
CA SER A 291 -4.20 11.56 8.26
C SER A 291 -5.30 12.45 7.70
N LEU A 292 -6.56 12.00 7.78
CA LEU A 292 -7.72 12.85 7.53
C LEU A 292 -7.88 13.86 8.67
N GLU A 293 -7.83 15.14 8.35
CA GLU A 293 -7.99 16.23 9.32
C GLU A 293 -9.40 16.85 9.28
N GLY A 294 -10.13 16.68 8.19
CA GLY A 294 -11.51 17.16 8.11
C GLY A 294 -12.17 17.04 6.74
N ILE A 295 -13.48 17.29 6.73
CA ILE A 295 -14.29 17.42 5.52
C ILE A 295 -14.63 18.90 5.34
N LEU A 296 -14.23 19.45 4.20
CA LEU A 296 -14.49 20.82 3.79
C LEU A 296 -15.80 20.85 2.99
N ARG A 297 -16.89 21.25 3.63
CA ARG A 297 -18.22 21.31 3.00
C ARG A 297 -18.33 22.47 2.03
N CYS A 298 -18.95 22.26 0.88
CA CYS A 298 -19.15 23.25 -0.17
C CYS A 298 -17.85 23.97 -0.57
N ASN A 299 -16.74 23.23 -0.66
CA ASN A 299 -15.40 23.82 -0.74
C ASN A 299 -14.97 24.20 -2.15
N ALA A 300 -15.44 23.48 -3.17
CA ALA A 300 -15.03 23.73 -4.55
C ALA A 300 -16.20 23.59 -5.53
N VAL A 301 -16.09 24.24 -6.68
CA VAL A 301 -17.00 24.05 -7.82
C VAL A 301 -16.22 23.35 -8.93
N LYS A 302 -16.76 22.25 -9.46
CA LYS A 302 -16.20 21.53 -10.59
C LYS A 302 -17.33 21.14 -11.54
N ASN A 303 -17.17 21.42 -12.83
CA ASN A 303 -18.19 21.13 -13.85
C ASN A 303 -19.58 21.65 -13.45
N GLY A 304 -19.65 22.87 -12.90
CA GLY A 304 -20.90 23.51 -12.44
C GLY A 304 -21.50 22.95 -11.14
N THR A 305 -20.86 21.96 -10.51
CA THR A 305 -21.35 21.32 -9.28
C THR A 305 -20.52 21.76 -8.08
N VAL A 306 -21.18 22.20 -7.01
CA VAL A 306 -20.54 22.44 -5.70
C VAL A 306 -20.23 21.09 -5.05
N ARG A 307 -18.99 20.88 -4.61
CA ARG A 307 -18.49 19.62 -4.07
C ARG A 307 -17.78 19.81 -2.73
N ASP A 308 -17.91 18.79 -1.90
CA ASP A 308 -17.15 18.65 -0.66
C ASP A 308 -15.75 18.12 -0.98
N MET A 309 -14.79 18.46 -0.13
CA MET A 309 -13.40 18.00 -0.23
C MET A 309 -12.92 17.44 1.10
N ARG A 310 -11.93 16.56 1.08
CA ARG A 310 -11.26 16.08 2.30
C ARG A 310 -9.91 16.72 2.46
N MET A 311 -9.55 17.15 3.66
CA MET A 311 -8.20 17.59 3.97
C MET A 311 -7.40 16.44 4.56
N TYR A 312 -6.38 16.00 3.82
CA TYR A 312 -5.41 15.02 4.30
C TYR A 312 -4.05 15.68 4.51
N ALA A 313 -3.31 15.27 5.53
CA ALA A 313 -1.95 15.75 5.73
C ALA A 313 -1.01 14.70 6.29
N ALA A 314 0.25 14.79 5.87
CA ALA A 314 1.39 14.10 6.45
C ALA A 314 2.37 15.14 7.00
N LEU A 315 2.97 14.82 8.15
CA LEU A 315 3.97 15.65 8.80
C LEU A 315 5.36 15.02 8.67
N SER A 316 6.38 15.85 8.61
CA SER A 316 7.76 15.39 8.76
C SER A 316 7.97 14.87 10.17
N SER A 317 8.65 13.75 10.31
CA SER A 317 9.22 13.33 11.59
C SER A 317 10.26 14.38 11.97
N VAL A 318 10.07 15.08 13.10
CA VAL A 318 11.09 15.98 13.67
C VAL A 318 12.16 15.13 14.35
#